data_AF-A0A853AHE4-F1
#
_entry.id   AF-A0A853AHE4-F1
#
_cell.length_a   1.000
_cell.length_b   1.000
_cell.length_c   1.000
_cell.angle_alpha   90.00
_cell.angle_beta   90.00
_cell.angle_gamma   90.00
#
_symmetry.space_group_name_H-M   'P 1'
#
loop_
_entity.id
_entity.type
_entity.pdbx_description
1 polymer ?
#
loop_
_entity_poly.entity_id
_entity_poly.type
_entity_poly.pdbx_seq_one_letter_code
_entity_poly.pdbx_strand_id
1 'polypeptide(L)' 'MGDLTVEYEALTLPGDPDTTLFIFTTEPDSPSRRALDLLASWTATGPGLVPEQAAEQ' A
#
# COMPACT_ATOMS: atom_id res chain seq x y z
N MET A 1 1.27 -5.49 -21.08
CA MET A 1 0.56 -5.58 -19.78
C MET A 1 1.00 -6.88 -19.15
N GLY A 2 1.68 -6.83 -18.01
CA GLY A 2 2.13 -8.03 -17.29
C GLY A 2 1.04 -8.54 -16.33
N ASP A 3 1.13 -9.79 -15.90
CA ASP A 3 0.31 -10.36 -14.85
C ASP A 3 0.71 -9.81 -13.47
N LEU A 4 -0.29 -9.64 -12.60
CA LEU A 4 -0.11 -9.29 -11.19
C LEU A 4 -1.03 -10.18 -10.37
N THR A 5 -0.42 -11.08 -9.61
CA THR A 5 -1.13 -11.95 -8.66
C THR A 5 -0.95 -11.40 -7.25
N VAL A 6 -2.06 -11.20 -6.55
CA VAL A 6 -2.09 -10.75 -5.16
C VAL A 6 -2.94 -11.67 -4.32
N GLU A 7 -2.50 -11.89 -3.08
CA GLU A 7 -3.33 -12.40 -2.00
C GLU A 7 -4.06 -11.23 -1.36
N TYR A 8 -5.32 -11.45 -0.96
CA TYR A 8 -6.11 -10.39 -0.32
C TYR A 8 -6.67 -10.85 1.04
N GLU A 9 -6.76 -9.91 1.96
CA GLU A 9 -7.41 -10.08 3.25
C GLU A 9 -8.41 -8.95 3.48
N ALA A 10 -9.59 -9.28 3.98
CA ALA A 10 -10.65 -8.33 4.30
C ALA A 10 -10.92 -8.34 5.80
N LEU A 11 -10.73 -7.19 6.44
CA LEU A 11 -10.82 -7.03 7.89
C LEU A 11 -11.88 -5.99 8.23
N THR A 12 -12.89 -6.37 9.00
CA THR A 12 -13.83 -5.40 9.59
C THR A 12 -13.15 -4.66 10.73
N LEU A 13 -13.25 -3.33 10.75
CA LEU A 13 -12.54 -2.53 11.76
C LEU A 13 -13.17 -2.66 13.15
N PRO A 14 -12.35 -2.79 14.20
CA PRO A 14 -12.85 -2.75 15.56
C PRO A 14 -13.35 -1.33 15.88
N GLY A 15 -14.65 -1.21 16.12
CA GLY A 15 -15.31 0.05 16.46
C GLY A 15 -16.13 0.66 15.33
N ASP A 16 -16.02 0.15 14.10
CA ASP A 16 -16.87 0.56 12.98
C ASP A 16 -17.18 -0.65 12.06
N PRO A 17 -18.32 -1.35 12.26
CA PRO A 17 -18.65 -2.56 11.53
C PRO A 17 -19.02 -2.31 10.06
N ASP A 18 -19.32 -1.06 9.69
CA ASP A 18 -19.65 -0.68 8.32
C ASP A 18 -18.39 -0.41 7.48
N THR A 19 -17.21 -0.36 8.11
CA THR A 19 -15.93 -0.18 7.43
C THR A 19 -15.15 -1.49 7.32
N THR A 20 -14.68 -1.78 6.10
CA THR A 20 -13.82 -2.93 5.78
C THR A 20 -12.48 -2.46 5.21
N LEU A 21 -11.38 -2.89 5.83
CA LEU A 21 -10.03 -2.72 5.34
C LEU A 21 -9.66 -3.89 4.43
N PHE A 22 -9.22 -3.59 3.21
CA PHE A 22 -8.66 -4.58 2.29
C PHE A 22 -7.15 -4.46 2.25
N ILE A 23 -6.45 -5.57 2.50
CA ILE A 23 -4.99 -5.66 2.44
C ILE A 23 -4.64 -6.54 1.26
N PHE A 24 -3.81 -6.04 0.35
CA PHE A 24 -3.29 -6.80 -0.79
C PHE A 24 -1.81 -7.06 -0.60
N THR A 25 -1.39 -8.31 -0.73
CA THR A 25 0.01 -8.72 -0.63
C THR A 25 0.40 -9.59 -1.82
N THR A 26 1.69 -9.74 -2.04
CA THR A 26 2.24 -10.60 -3.09
C THR A 26 3.22 -11.56 -2.43
N GLU A 27 3.40 -12.74 -3.01
CA GLU A 27 4.42 -13.67 -2.55
C GLU A 27 5.82 -12.99 -2.53
N PRO A 28 6.63 -13.19 -1.47
CA PRO A 28 7.99 -12.68 -1.43
C PRO A 28 8.83 -13.16 -2.62
N ASP A 29 9.77 -12.32 -3.07
CA ASP A 29 10.68 -12.61 -4.19
C ASP A 29 10.02 -12.95 -5.54
N SER A 30 8.70 -12.74 -5.67
CA SER A 30 7.94 -13.02 -6.89
C SER A 30 8.04 -11.90 -7.95
N PRO A 31 7.73 -12.21 -9.22
CA PRO A 31 7.54 -11.19 -10.26
C PRO A 31 6.45 -10.17 -9.89
N SER A 32 5.35 -10.64 -9.32
CA SER A 32 4.26 -9.81 -8.81
C SER A 32 4.74 -8.82 -7.75
N ARG A 33 5.64 -9.24 -6.84
CA ARG A 33 6.22 -8.36 -5.83
C ARG A 33 6.98 -7.20 -6.46
N ARG A 34 7.83 -7.50 -7.45
CA ARG A 34 8.59 -6.47 -8.17
C ARG A 34 7.68 -5.53 -8.95
N ALA A 35 6.63 -6.05 -9.57
CA ALA A 35 5.62 -5.24 -10.25
C ALA A 35 4.89 -4.31 -9.26
N LEU A 36 4.50 -4.82 -8.08
CA LEU A 36 3.85 -4.03 -7.04
C LEU A 36 4.76 -2.93 -6.47
N ASP A 37 6.04 -3.23 -6.23
CA ASP A 37 7.02 -2.23 -5.77
C ASP A 37 7.22 -1.11 -6.82
N LEU A 38 7.22 -1.45 -8.12
CA LEU A 38 7.27 -0.46 -9.20
C LEU A 38 6.02 0.44 -9.21
N LEU A 39 4.82 -0.13 -9.06
CA LEU A 39 3.58 0.64 -8.97
C LEU A 39 3.57 1.55 -7.73
N ALA A 40 4.04 1.05 -6.58
CA ALA A 40 4.16 1.82 -5.35
C ALA A 40 5.14 3.00 -5.51
N SER A 41 6.21 2.83 -6.28
CA SER A 41 7.15 3.93 -6.55
C SER A 41 6.50 5.11 -7.29
N TRP A 42 5.45 4.87 -8.08
CA TRP A 42 4.72 5.93 -8.79
C TRP A 42 3.79 6.72 -7.85
N THR A 43 3.33 6.09 -6.78
CA THR A 43 2.41 6.67 -5.80
C THR A 43 3.10 7.16 -4.54
N ALA A 44 4.40 6.94 -4.39
CA ALA A 44 5.22 7.37 -3.25
C ALA A 44 5.21 8.90 -3.03
N THR A 45 4.71 9.69 -3.98
CA THR A 45 4.33 11.09 -3.77
C THR A 45 2.85 11.19 -3.37
N GLY A 46 2.50 10.70 -2.18
CA GLY A 46 1.18 10.88 -1.59
C GLY A 46 1.10 12.17 -0.76
N PRO A 47 -0.06 12.83 -0.62
CA PRO A 47 -0.23 14.11 0.10
C PRO A 47 -0.04 14.04 1.64
N GLY A 48 0.63 13.02 2.17
CA GLY A 48 0.87 12.84 3.61
C GLY A 48 2.34 12.70 4.02
N LEU A 49 3.29 12.78 3.08
CA LEU A 49 4.73 12.75 3.38
C LEU A 49 5.34 14.16 3.30
N VAL A 50 4.69 15.18 3.85
CA VAL A 50 5.42 16.42 4.19
C VAL A 50 6.38 16.07 5.33
N PRO A 51 7.71 16.07 5.15
CA PRO A 51 8.60 16.00 6.28
C PRO A 51 8.38 17.28 7.09
N GLU A 52 7.89 17.14 8.32
CA GLU A 52 7.86 18.21 9.33
C GLU A 52 9.30 18.52 9.80
N GLN A 53 10.14 18.95 8.86
CA GLN A 53 11.52 19.36 9.06
C GLN A 53 11.71 20.76 8.46
N ALA A 54 10.94 21.73 8.94
CA ALA A 54 11.19 23.15 8.68
C ALA A 54 10.54 24.06 9.74
N ALA A 55 10.59 23.67 11.01
CA ALA A 55 10.17 24.52 12.12
C ALA A 55 11.20 24.49 13.26
N GLU A 56 12.46 24.78 12.94
CA GLU A 56 13.41 25.30 13.92
C GLU A 56 14.48 26.10 13.18
N GLN A 57 14.18 27.37 12.92
CA GLN A 57 15.14 28.43 12.63
C GLN A 57 14.67 29.68 13.38
#